data_AF-A0A970WA43-F1
#
_entry.id   AF-A0A970WA43-F1
#
_cell.length_a   1.000
_cell.length_b   1.000
_cell.length_c   1.000
_cell.angle_alpha   90.00
_cell.angle_beta   90.00
_cell.angle_gamma   90.00
#
_symmetry.space_group_name_H-M   'P 1'
#
loop_
_entity.id
_entity.type
_entity.pdbx_description
1 polymer ?
#
loop_
_entity_poly.entity_id
_entity_poly.type
_entity_poly.pdbx_seq_one_letter_code
_entity_poly.pdbx_strand_id
1 'polypeptide(L)'
;MTFRSYHPAVNFIFFAAVITAAITFNQPVFLAISYVCPFIYSVALRGKKAFIFNMSLIVFIACFTCLYAYNNHFGITVLSATVIGNSITLEAVALGAVTAVKIASVLMWLSCANAVM
;
A
#
# COMPACT_ATOMS: atom_id res chain seq x y z
N MET A 1 -11.37 4.51 -25.91
CA MET A 1 -11.77 3.10 -25.68
C MET A 1 -11.65 2.83 -24.19
N THR A 2 -12.76 2.64 -23.49
CA THR A 2 -12.75 2.49 -22.02
C THR A 2 -12.39 1.05 -21.68
N PHE A 3 -11.45 0.83 -20.76
CA PHE A 3 -11.00 -0.50 -20.32
C PHE A 3 -12.15 -1.42 -19.85
N ARG A 4 -13.28 -0.80 -19.47
CA ARG A 4 -14.55 -1.43 -19.11
C ARG A 4 -15.22 -2.24 -20.23
N SER A 5 -14.92 -1.95 -21.50
CA SER A 5 -15.54 -2.64 -22.65
C SER A 5 -14.81 -3.91 -23.09
N TYR A 6 -13.68 -4.25 -22.47
CA TYR A 6 -12.97 -5.50 -22.72
C TYR A 6 -13.60 -6.68 -21.97
N HIS A 7 -13.33 -7.90 -22.45
CA HIS A 7 -13.83 -9.12 -21.83
C HIS A 7 -13.42 -9.19 -20.35
N PRO A 8 -14.35 -9.49 -19.42
CA PRO A 8 -14.08 -9.41 -17.97
C PRO A 8 -12.92 -10.30 -17.52
N ALA A 9 -12.65 -11.40 -18.23
CA ALA A 9 -11.48 -12.25 -18.00
C ALA A 9 -10.14 -11.53 -18.20
N VAL A 10 -10.04 -10.63 -19.19
CA VAL A 10 -8.80 -9.87 -19.47
C VAL A 10 -8.53 -8.86 -18.34
N ASN A 11 -9.58 -8.17 -17.89
CA ASN A 11 -9.48 -7.25 -16.77
C ASN A 11 -9.08 -7.99 -15.49
N PHE A 12 -9.65 -9.17 -15.25
CA PHE A 12 -9.29 -10.02 -14.11
C PHE A 12 -7.81 -10.43 -14.12
N ILE A 13 -7.30 -10.93 -15.26
CA ILE A 13 -5.89 -11.33 -15.40
C ILE A 13 -4.95 -10.14 -15.16
N PHE A 14 -5.30 -8.96 -15.68
CA PHE A 14 -4.52 -7.75 -15.44
C PHE A 14 -4.46 -7.39 -13.95
N PHE A 15 -5.61 -7.30 -13.27
CA PHE A 15 -5.62 -6.98 -11.83
C PHE A 15 -4.92 -8.05 -10.99
N ALA A 16 -5.08 -9.33 -11.31
CA ALA A 16 -4.40 -10.42 -10.63
C ALA A 16 -2.87 -10.30 -10.77
N ALA A 17 -2.36 -10.09 -11.98
CA ALA A 17 -0.93 -9.95 -12.23
C ALA A 17 -0.32 -8.77 -11.46
N VAL A 18 -1.01 -7.62 -11.45
CA VAL A 18 -0.50 -6.42 -10.77
C VAL A 18 -0.57 -6.56 -9.25
N ILE A 19 -1.61 -7.20 -8.69
CA ILE A 19 -1.69 -7.49 -7.24
C ILE A 19 -0.57 -8.44 -6.84
N THR A 20 -0.32 -9.52 -7.60
CA THR A 20 0.78 -10.44 -7.31
C THR A 20 2.12 -9.72 -7.36
N ALA A 21 2.35 -8.88 -8.37
CA ALA A 21 3.57 -8.08 -8.48
C ALA A 21 3.75 -7.17 -7.24
N ALA A 22 2.71 -6.45 -6.84
CA ALA A 22 2.73 -5.55 -5.68
C ALA A 22 3.14 -6.25 -4.36
N ILE A 23 2.72 -7.50 -4.17
CA ILE A 23 3.05 -8.29 -2.97
C ILE A 23 4.53 -8.72 -2.99
N THR A 24 5.06 -9.10 -4.16
CA THR A 24 6.42 -9.65 -4.31
C THR A 24 7.54 -8.61 -4.21
N PHE A 25 7.27 -7.34 -4.50
CA PHE A 25 8.31 -6.30 -4.49
C PHE A 25 8.75 -5.93 -3.07
N ASN A 26 10.00 -6.24 -2.72
CA ASN A 26 10.63 -5.82 -1.46
C ASN A 26 11.54 -4.59 -1.61
N GLN A 27 11.92 -4.27 -2.84
CA GLN A 27 12.78 -3.13 -3.15
C GLN A 27 11.98 -1.81 -3.07
N PRO A 28 12.48 -0.78 -2.35
CA PRO A 28 11.73 0.44 -2.06
C PRO A 28 11.34 1.22 -3.32
N VAL A 29 12.17 1.19 -4.37
CA VAL A 29 11.88 1.86 -5.64
C VAL A 29 10.69 1.22 -6.36
N PHE A 30 10.68 -0.10 -6.46
CA PHE A 30 9.58 -0.84 -7.08
C PHE A 30 8.28 -0.70 -6.27
N LEU A 31 8.39 -0.65 -4.94
CA LEU A 31 7.26 -0.41 -4.05
C LEU A 31 6.61 0.97 -4.30
N ALA A 32 7.43 2.01 -4.43
CA ALA A 32 6.93 3.37 -4.72
C ALA A 32 6.21 3.42 -6.06
N ILE A 33 6.78 2.81 -7.11
CA ILE A 33 6.16 2.72 -8.43
C ILE A 33 4.82 1.96 -8.35
N SER A 34 4.82 0.81 -7.66
CA SER A 34 3.62 -0.02 -7.47
C SER A 34 2.51 0.68 -6.68
N TYR A 35 2.83 1.72 -5.89
CA TYR A 35 1.85 2.55 -5.18
C TYR A 35 1.37 3.72 -6.04
N VAL A 36 2.26 4.36 -6.82
CA VAL A 36 1.92 5.50 -7.67
C VAL A 36 1.03 5.09 -8.84
N CYS A 37 1.26 3.93 -9.46
CA CYS A 37 0.45 3.41 -10.56
C CYS A 37 -1.06 3.33 -10.23
N PRO A 38 -1.50 2.62 -9.16
CA PRO A 38 -2.91 2.57 -8.78
C PRO A 38 -3.43 3.92 -8.29
N PHE A 39 -2.59 4.78 -7.70
CA PHE A 39 -3.02 6.12 -7.29
C PHE A 39 -3.49 6.95 -8.48
N ILE A 40 -2.68 7.01 -9.55
CA ILE A 40 -3.01 7.72 -10.80
C ILE A 40 -4.27 7.09 -11.42
N TYR A 41 -4.33 5.77 -11.49
CA TYR A 41 -5.47 5.05 -12.09
C TYR A 41 -6.77 5.28 -11.30
N SER A 42 -6.73 5.21 -9.97
CA SER A 42 -7.86 5.46 -9.07
C SER A 42 -8.41 6.88 -9.24
N VAL A 43 -7.53 7.89 -9.31
CA VAL A 43 -7.92 9.29 -9.55
C VAL A 43 -8.55 9.47 -10.92
N ALA A 44 -7.98 8.85 -11.96
CA ALA A 44 -8.54 8.90 -13.31
C ALA A 44 -9.94 8.24 -13.38
N LEU A 45 -10.21 7.23 -12.56
CA LEU A 45 -11.47 6.48 -12.61
C LEU A 45 -12.61 7.11 -11.80
N ARG A 46 -12.34 7.62 -10.59
CA ARG A 46 -13.39 8.07 -9.63
C ARG A 46 -13.24 9.52 -9.16
N GLY A 47 -12.21 10.25 -9.63
CA GLY A 47 -11.99 11.66 -9.32
C GLY A 47 -11.91 11.95 -7.80
N LYS A 48 -12.73 12.89 -7.31
CA LYS A 48 -12.71 13.35 -5.90
C LYS A 48 -12.96 12.25 -4.87
N LYS A 49 -13.79 11.25 -5.17
CA LYS A 49 -14.07 10.13 -4.23
C LYS A 49 -12.85 9.22 -4.04
N ALA A 50 -12.08 9.00 -5.11
CA ALA A 50 -10.82 8.26 -5.04
C ALA A 50 -9.77 9.01 -4.23
N PHE A 51 -9.72 10.34 -4.33
CA PHE A 51 -8.79 11.15 -3.56
C PHE A 51 -8.99 10.98 -2.04
N ILE A 52 -10.25 11.04 -1.57
CA ILE A 52 -10.57 10.84 -0.14
C ILE A 52 -10.16 9.44 0.32
N PHE A 53 -10.45 8.41 -0.48
CA PHE A 53 -10.05 7.03 -0.19
C PHE A 53 -8.52 6.88 -0.12
N ASN A 54 -7.79 7.46 -1.07
CA ASN A 54 -6.32 7.45 -1.07
C ASN A 54 -5.77 8.18 0.16
N MET A 55 -6.40 9.26 0.60
CA MET A 55 -6.00 9.98 1.81
C MET A 55 -6.21 9.14 3.08
N SER A 56 -7.32 8.40 3.17
CA SER A 56 -7.52 7.45 4.28
C SER A 56 -6.49 6.31 4.30
N LEU A 57 -6.00 5.90 3.13
CA LEU A 57 -4.95 4.89 3.04
C LEU A 57 -3.60 5.39 3.54
N ILE A 58 -3.28 6.68 3.37
CA ILE A 58 -2.06 7.28 3.95
C ILE A 58 -2.11 7.25 5.48
N VAL A 59 -3.27 7.58 6.06
CA VAL A 59 -3.48 7.49 7.52
C VAL A 59 -3.34 6.05 8.00
N PHE A 60 -3.91 5.09 7.24
CA PHE A 60 -3.74 3.66 7.53
C PHE A 60 -2.27 3.25 7.49
N ILE A 61 -1.50 3.70 6.50
CA ILE A 61 -0.06 3.40 6.41
C ILE A 61 0.68 3.90 7.65
N ALA A 62 0.43 5.13 8.06
CA ALA A 62 1.06 5.72 9.24
C ALA A 62 0.69 4.96 10.52
N CYS A 63 -0.60 4.65 10.70
CA CYS A 63 -1.11 3.92 11.86
C CYS A 63 -0.50 2.50 11.94
N PHE A 64 -0.52 1.76 10.84
CA PHE A 64 0.03 0.41 10.78
C PHE A 64 1.53 0.41 11.06
N THR A 65 2.28 1.36 10.47
CA THR A 65 3.72 1.49 10.70
C THR A 65 4.03 1.77 12.17
N CYS A 66 3.26 2.66 12.80
CA CYS A 66 3.40 2.97 14.22
C CYS A 66 3.12 1.74 15.11
N LEU A 67 2.00 1.05 14.86
CA LEU A 67 1.65 -0.17 15.59
C LEU A 67 2.68 -1.27 15.39
N TYR A 68 3.20 -1.43 14.17
CA TYR A 68 4.21 -2.45 13.87
C TYR A 68 5.53 -2.16 14.60
N ALA A 69 6.00 -0.91 14.56
CA ALA A 69 7.21 -0.47 15.25
C ALA A 69 7.06 -0.54 16.78
N TYR A 70 5.85 -0.33 17.29
CA TYR A 70 5.54 -0.44 18.72
C TYR A 70 5.60 -1.88 19.25
N ASN A 71 5.31 -2.88 18.41
CA ASN A 71 5.29 -4.29 18.82
C ASN A 71 6.55 -5.08 18.46
N ASN A 72 7.36 -4.62 17.50
CA ASN A 72 8.50 -5.38 16.97
C ASN A 72 9.84 -4.68 17.26
N HIS A 73 10.78 -5.39 17.89
CA HIS A 73 12.06 -4.84 18.37
C HIS A 73 13.22 -5.72 17.91
N PHE A 74 13.66 -5.52 16.67
CA PHE A 74 14.69 -6.36 16.05
C PHE A 74 15.91 -5.58 15.53
N GLY A 75 15.91 -4.25 15.67
CA GLY A 75 16.92 -3.38 15.10
C GLY A 75 18.04 -2.96 16.06
N ILE A 76 19.17 -2.57 15.49
CA ILE A 76 20.36 -2.12 16.23
C ILE A 76 20.29 -0.59 16.43
N THR A 77 19.57 0.10 15.54
CA THR A 77 19.45 1.56 15.57
C THR A 77 18.22 2.02 16.34
N VAL A 78 18.40 2.37 17.61
CA VAL A 78 17.33 2.84 18.49
C VAL A 78 17.00 4.31 18.19
N LEU A 79 15.74 4.59 17.83
CA LEU A 79 15.23 5.94 17.56
C LEU A 79 14.64 6.61 18.80
N SER A 80 13.89 5.85 19.60
CA SER A 80 13.22 6.37 20.78
C SER A 80 12.81 5.23 21.70
N ALA A 81 12.63 5.52 22.99
CA ALA A 81 12.07 4.57 23.94
C ALA A 81 10.60 4.91 24.18
N THR A 82 9.73 3.91 24.07
CA THR A 82 8.33 3.98 24.51
C THR A 82 8.26 4.22 26.02
N VAL A 83 7.14 4.78 26.50
CA VAL A 83 6.83 5.00 27.93
C VAL A 83 6.95 3.73 28.78
N ILE A 84 6.82 2.55 28.17
CA ILE A 84 6.95 1.22 28.79
C ILE A 84 8.43 0.78 28.92
N GLY A 85 9.38 1.59 28.43
CA GLY A 85 10.82 1.29 28.44
C GLY A 85 11.30 0.53 27.21
N ASN A 86 10.47 0.45 26.16
CA ASN A 86 10.72 -0.40 25.00
C ASN A 86 11.37 0.36 23.83
N SER A 87 12.38 -0.21 23.18
CA SER A 87 13.15 0.44 22.11
C SER A 87 12.43 0.40 20.76
N ILE A 88 12.04 1.57 20.25
CA ILE A 88 11.59 1.72 18.86
C ILE A 88 12.83 1.76 17.97
N THR A 89 12.91 0.83 17.03
CA THR A 89 14.07 0.65 16.13
C THR A 89 13.74 1.13 14.71
N LEU A 90 14.73 1.69 14.02
CA LEU A 90 14.56 2.18 12.65
C LEU A 90 14.16 1.05 11.69
N GLU A 91 14.71 -0.13 11.90
CA GLU A 91 14.50 -1.33 11.11
C GLU A 91 13.04 -1.81 11.21
N ALA A 92 12.45 -1.76 12.42
CA ALA A 92 11.03 -2.08 12.62
C ALA A 92 10.11 -1.06 11.94
N VAL A 93 10.45 0.23 11.99
CA VAL A 93 9.70 1.29 11.29
C VAL A 93 9.76 1.08 9.77
N ALA A 94 10.95 0.80 9.23
CA ALA A 94 11.13 0.59 7.79
C ALA A 94 10.34 -0.63 7.28
N LEU A 95 10.40 -1.76 8.00
CA LEU A 95 9.64 -2.96 7.65
C LEU A 95 8.12 -2.76 7.79
N GLY A 96 7.69 -2.06 8.85
CA GLY A 96 6.30 -1.68 9.04
C GLY A 96 5.78 -0.82 7.89
N ALA A 97 6.55 0.18 7.48
CA ALA A 97 6.22 1.07 6.36
C ALA A 97 6.13 0.31 5.02
N VAL A 98 7.11 -0.55 4.73
CA VAL A 98 7.10 -1.36 3.51
C VAL A 98 5.84 -2.24 3.47
N THR A 99 5.54 -2.93 4.58
CA THR A 99 4.39 -3.82 4.67
C THR A 99 3.07 -3.05 4.53
N ALA A 100 2.97 -1.90 5.19
CA ALA A 100 1.80 -1.03 5.12
C ALA A 100 1.53 -0.52 3.70
N VAL A 101 2.58 -0.09 2.98
CA VAL A 101 2.46 0.39 1.59
C VAL A 101 2.02 -0.73 0.65
N LYS A 102 2.50 -1.97 0.84
CA LYS A 102 2.02 -3.13 0.07
C LYS A 102 0.52 -3.33 0.24
N ILE A 103 0.05 -3.37 1.50
CA ILE A 103 -1.37 -3.55 1.82
C ILE A 103 -2.19 -2.42 1.18
N ALA A 104 -1.75 -1.17 1.32
CA ALA A 104 -2.44 -0.02 0.74
C ALA A 104 -2.49 -0.08 -0.80
N SER A 105 -1.40 -0.47 -1.48
CA SER A 105 -1.37 -0.66 -2.93
C SER A 105 -2.37 -1.72 -3.38
N VAL A 106 -2.44 -2.86 -2.69
CA VAL A 106 -3.42 -3.93 -2.97
C VAL A 106 -4.85 -3.44 -2.78
N LEU A 107 -5.14 -2.70 -1.70
CA LEU A 107 -6.46 -2.13 -1.45
C LEU A 107 -6.89 -1.14 -2.53
N MET A 108 -5.96 -0.32 -3.05
CA MET A 108 -6.27 0.55 -4.20
C MET A 108 -6.58 -0.26 -5.45
N TRP A 109 -5.78 -1.28 -5.77
CA TRP A 109 -6.04 -2.14 -6.93
C TRP A 109 -7.38 -2.86 -6.83
N LEU A 110 -7.77 -3.34 -5.64
CA LEU A 110 -9.08 -3.93 -5.40
C LEU A 110 -10.22 -2.92 -5.57
N SER A 111 -10.04 -1.68 -5.08
CA SER A 111 -11.01 -0.59 -5.27
C SER A 111 -11.19 -0.25 -6.75
N CYS A 112 -10.11 -0.22 -7.52
CA CYS A 112 -10.13 -0.05 -8.97
C CYS A 112 -10.80 -1.24 -9.68
N ALA A 113 -10.46 -2.47 -9.27
CA ALA A 113 -11.05 -3.69 -9.81
C ALA A 113 -12.57 -3.72 -9.63
N ASN A 114 -13.08 -3.38 -8.44
CA ASN A 114 -14.51 -3.30 -8.14
C ASN A 114 -15.23 -2.16 -8.89
N ALA A 115 -14.51 -1.14 -9.35
CA ALA A 115 -15.12 -0.07 -10.13
C ALA A 115 -15.17 -0.42 -11.64
N VAL A 116 -14.22 -1.22 -12.12
CA VAL A 116 -14.09 -1.59 -13.53
C VAL A 116 -14.89 -2.83 -13.89
N MET A 117 -14.81 -3.90 -13.08
CA MET A 117 -15.66 -5.10 -13.19
C MET A 117 -17.07 -4.80 -12.68
#